data_AF-A0A0Q5FNM7-F1
#
_entry.id   AF-A0A0Q5FNM7-F1
#
_cell.length_a   1.000
_cell.length_b   1.000
_cell.length_c   1.000
_cell.angle_alpha   90.00
_cell.angle_beta   90.00
_cell.angle_gamma   90.00
#
_symmetry.space_group_name_H-M   'P 1'
#
loop_
_entity.id
_entity.type
_entity.pdbx_description
1 polymer ?
#
loop_
_entity_poly.entity_id
_entity_poly.type
_entity_poly.pdbx_seq_one_letter_code
_entity_poly.pdbx_strand_id
1 'polypeptide(L)'
;MPERVQLSRRRGYRKPEGAVVVARPSRWGNPFTVEEFGRHEAVRRYEQMIRWKLGDDPTLLDPLRGKDLACWCPFDGEPCHADVLLKLASEGETDD
;
A
#
# COMPACT_ATOMS: atom_id res chain seq x y z
N MET A 1 2.01 4.16 -14.94
CA MET A 1 1.55 3.14 -13.96
C MET A 1 2.10 3.56 -12.61
N PRO A 2 1.27 3.62 -11.56
CA PRO A 2 1.73 3.99 -10.22
C PRO A 2 2.68 2.93 -9.64
N GLU A 3 3.70 3.35 -8.91
CA GLU A 3 4.75 2.48 -8.39
C GLU A 3 4.84 2.50 -6.86
N ARG A 4 5.41 1.43 -6.30
CA ARG A 4 5.78 1.40 -4.89
C ARG A 4 7.00 2.28 -4.69
N VAL A 5 7.02 3.06 -3.61
CA VAL A 5 8.15 3.87 -3.19
C VAL A 5 8.63 3.43 -1.81
N GLN A 6 9.92 3.14 -1.67
CA GLN A 6 10.53 2.92 -0.36
C GLN A 6 10.91 4.26 0.28
N LEU A 7 10.32 4.56 1.42
CA LEU A 7 10.70 5.67 2.29
C LEU A 7 12.08 5.44 2.89
N SER A 8 12.84 6.52 3.01
CA SER A 8 14.20 6.49 3.55
C SER A 8 14.44 7.62 4.55
N ARG A 9 15.19 7.32 5.62
CA ARG A 9 15.68 8.32 6.58
C ARG A 9 17.07 8.86 6.21
N ARG A 10 17.65 8.42 5.08
CA ARG A 10 18.95 8.91 4.61
C ARG A 10 18.91 10.43 4.47
N ARG A 11 19.93 11.10 4.98
CA ARG A 11 20.06 12.57 4.88
C ARG A 11 19.94 12.99 3.40
N GLY A 12 19.10 13.99 3.13
CA GLY A 12 18.85 14.48 1.78
C GLY A 12 17.74 13.76 1.02
N TYR A 13 17.21 12.64 1.53
CA TYR A 13 16.06 11.99 0.91
C TYR A 13 14.84 12.92 0.89
N ARG A 14 14.12 12.87 -0.23
CA ARG A 14 12.81 13.49 -0.42
C ARG A 14 11.91 12.44 -1.05
N LYS A 15 10.75 12.23 -0.42
CA LYS A 15 9.67 11.44 -1.02
C LYS A 15 9.29 12.11 -2.35
N PRO A 16 9.11 11.36 -3.45
CA PRO A 16 8.60 11.90 -4.71
C PRO A 16 7.33 12.74 -4.51
N GLU A 17 7.18 13.76 -5.33
CA GLU A 17 5.96 14.55 -5.41
C GLU A 17 4.78 13.65 -5.82
N GLY A 18 3.59 13.93 -5.32
CA GLY A 18 2.39 13.11 -5.60
C GLY A 18 2.32 11.76 -4.86
N ALA A 19 3.44 11.17 -4.42
CA ALA A 19 3.43 9.89 -3.73
C ALA A 19 2.69 9.95 -2.38
N VAL A 20 1.78 9.01 -2.12
CA VAL A 20 0.97 8.96 -0.89
C VAL A 20 1.64 8.07 0.15
N VAL A 21 1.76 8.55 1.39
CA VAL A 21 2.33 7.73 2.49
C VAL A 21 1.27 6.75 3.00
N VAL A 22 1.54 5.46 2.83
CA VAL A 22 0.68 4.35 3.27
C VAL A 22 1.27 3.61 4.47
N ALA A 23 2.28 4.17 5.16
CA ALA A 23 2.86 3.57 6.36
C ALA A 23 1.83 3.43 7.50
N ARG A 24 2.14 2.58 8.50
CA ARG A 24 1.26 2.21 9.63
C ARG A 24 0.40 3.34 10.23
N PRO A 25 0.91 4.58 10.47
CA PRO A 25 0.10 5.64 11.06
C PRO A 25 -1.00 6.20 10.15
N SER A 26 -0.99 5.89 8.85
CA SER A 26 -2.02 6.36 7.92
C SER A 26 -3.25 5.46 7.93
N ARG A 27 -4.36 5.94 7.36
CA ARG A 27 -5.60 5.16 7.22
C ARG A 27 -5.46 3.90 6.35
N TRP A 28 -4.39 3.79 5.58
CA TRP A 28 -4.04 2.63 4.75
C TRP A 28 -2.82 1.86 5.27
N GLY A 29 -2.47 2.07 6.55
CA GLY A 29 -1.42 1.31 7.20
C GLY A 29 -1.85 -0.15 7.42
N ASN A 30 -0.91 -1.08 7.30
CA ASN A 30 -1.14 -2.47 7.67
C ASN A 30 -1.19 -2.62 9.21
N PRO A 31 -2.32 -3.04 9.82
CA PRO A 31 -2.38 -3.30 11.25
C PRO A 31 -1.72 -4.63 11.64
N PHE A 32 -1.58 -5.58 10.71
CA PHE A 32 -0.94 -6.87 10.94
C PHE A 32 0.58 -6.70 10.87
N THR A 33 1.27 -6.98 11.97
CA THR A 33 2.71 -6.74 12.06
C THR A 33 3.52 -7.92 11.52
N VAL A 34 4.71 -7.63 10.98
CA VAL A 34 5.65 -8.68 10.55
C VAL A 34 6.16 -9.49 11.74
N GLU A 35 6.28 -8.87 12.92
CA GLU A 35 6.71 -9.54 14.16
C GLU A 35 5.72 -10.63 14.60
N GLU A 36 4.42 -10.35 14.49
CA GLU A 36 3.37 -11.27 14.94
C GLU A 36 3.06 -12.36 13.90
N PHE A 37 3.01 -12.02 12.61
CA PHE A 37 2.50 -12.92 11.58
C PHE A 37 3.54 -13.35 10.54
N GLY A 38 4.72 -12.73 10.52
CA GLY A 38 5.62 -12.81 9.36
C GLY A 38 5.09 -11.99 8.18
N ARG A 39 5.98 -11.65 7.24
CA ARG A 39 5.68 -10.68 6.18
C ARG A 39 4.59 -11.14 5.22
N HIS A 40 4.70 -12.36 4.70
CA HIS A 40 3.75 -12.92 3.74
C HIS A 40 2.34 -12.95 4.31
N GLU A 41 2.19 -13.48 5.51
CA GLU A 41 0.89 -13.65 6.12
C GLU A 41 0.33 -12.31 6.62
N ALA A 42 1.16 -11.38 7.11
CA ALA A 42 0.72 -10.01 7.41
C ALA A 42 0.14 -9.30 6.17
N VAL A 43 0.77 -9.48 5.00
CA VAL A 43 0.26 -8.92 3.72
C VAL A 43 -1.00 -9.66 3.26
N ARG A 44 -1.07 -10.98 3.40
CA ARG A 44 -2.27 -11.77 3.07
C ARG A 44 -3.48 -11.37 3.91
N ARG A 45 -3.31 -11.18 5.22
CA ARG A 45 -4.38 -10.69 6.12
C ARG A 45 -4.79 -9.26 5.75
N TYR A 46 -3.81 -8.43 5.41
CA TYR A 46 -4.07 -7.07 4.97
C TYR A 46 -4.90 -7.00 3.69
N GLU A 47 -4.58 -7.81 2.67
CA GLU A 47 -5.39 -7.88 1.44
C GLU A 47 -6.84 -8.27 1.73
N GLN A 48 -7.06 -9.30 2.56
CA GLN A 48 -8.41 -9.71 2.95
C GLN A 48 -9.17 -8.58 3.67
N MET A 49 -8.50 -7.87 4.57
CA MET A 49 -9.10 -6.72 5.27
C MET A 49 -9.49 -5.60 4.30
N ILE A 50 -8.62 -5.22 3.36
CA ILE A 50 -8.94 -4.16 2.39
C ILE A 50 -10.07 -4.60 1.46
N ARG A 51 -10.08 -5.86 1.00
CA ARG A 51 -11.20 -6.39 0.19
C ARG A 51 -12.52 -6.36 0.95
N TRP A 52 -12.53 -6.72 2.23
CA TRP A 52 -13.73 -6.60 3.07
C TRP A 52 -14.18 -5.14 3.20
N LYS A 53 -13.25 -4.21 3.47
CA LYS A 53 -13.56 -2.78 3.57
C LYS A 53 -14.07 -2.19 2.25
N LEU A 54 -13.59 -2.66 1.10
CA LEU A 54 -14.09 -2.26 -0.21
C LEU A 54 -15.53 -2.72 -0.47
N GLY A 55 -15.97 -3.82 0.16
CA GLY A 55 -17.38 -4.24 0.12
C GLY A 55 -18.31 -3.31 0.89
N ASP A 56 -17.78 -2.63 1.92
CA ASP A 56 -18.51 -1.64 2.73
C ASP A 56 -18.43 -0.23 2.13
N ASP A 57 -17.23 0.17 1.70
CA ASP A 57 -16.95 1.46 1.05
C ASP A 57 -16.15 1.24 -0.26
N PRO A 58 -16.82 1.23 -1.43
CA PRO A 58 -16.15 1.05 -2.72
C PRO A 58 -15.25 2.23 -3.11
N THR A 59 -15.36 3.38 -2.44
CA THR A 59 -14.56 4.60 -2.73
C THR A 59 -13.27 4.68 -1.91
N LEU A 60 -13.04 3.73 -1.01
CA LEU A 60 -11.91 3.70 -0.06
C LEU A 60 -10.54 3.94 -0.72
N LEU A 61 -10.37 3.46 -1.95
CA LEU A 61 -9.11 3.52 -2.71
C LEU A 61 -9.06 4.63 -3.76
N ASP A 62 -10.15 5.36 -4.01
CA ASP A 62 -10.17 6.46 -5.00
C ASP A 62 -9.05 7.49 -4.77
N PRO A 63 -8.72 7.87 -3.52
CA PRO A 63 -7.64 8.82 -3.28
C PRO A 63 -6.24 8.28 -3.58
N LEU A 64 -6.09 6.99 -3.85
CA LEU A 64 -4.83 6.32 -4.22
C LEU A 64 -4.69 6.07 -5.72
N ARG A 65 -5.78 6.15 -6.50
CA ARG A 65 -5.76 5.91 -7.95
C ARG A 65 -4.77 6.85 -8.65
N GLY A 66 -3.97 6.27 -9.54
CA GLY A 66 -2.94 7.00 -10.29
C GLY A 66 -1.78 7.57 -9.46
N LYS A 67 -1.62 7.19 -8.19
CA LYS A 67 -0.56 7.72 -7.30
C LYS A 67 0.41 6.64 -6.85
N ASP A 68 1.69 7.02 -6.81
CA ASP A 68 2.72 6.20 -6.19
C ASP A 68 2.46 6.03 -4.70
N LEU A 69 2.76 4.86 -4.15
CA LEU A 69 2.49 4.54 -2.74
C LEU A 69 3.79 4.32 -1.97
N ALA A 70 3.99 5.12 -0.92
CA ALA A 70 5.21 5.16 -0.14
C ALA A 70 5.10 4.39 1.19
N CYS A 71 5.99 3.43 1.40
CA CYS A 71 6.08 2.59 2.60
C CYS A 71 7.55 2.43 3.04
N TRP A 72 7.78 1.96 4.27
CA TRP A 72 9.13 1.68 4.78
C TRP A 72 9.69 0.30 4.40
N CYS A 73 8.88 -0.59 3.83
CA CYS A 73 9.34 -1.94 3.45
C CYS A 73 10.44 -1.89 2.37
N PRO A 74 11.50 -2.71 2.50
CA PRO A 74 12.58 -2.78 1.53
C PRO A 74 12.15 -3.39 0.19
N PHE A 75 12.86 -3.04 -0.89
CA PHE A 75 12.80 -3.73 -2.18
C PHE A 75 13.71 -4.97 -2.19
N ASP A 76 13.32 -5.99 -1.43
CA ASP A 76 14.05 -7.26 -1.30
C ASP A 76 13.35 -8.44 -2.00
N GLY A 77 12.37 -8.16 -2.87
CA GLY A 77 11.58 -9.18 -3.58
C GLY A 77 10.42 -9.76 -2.77
N GLU A 78 10.26 -9.34 -1.52
CA GLU A 78 9.18 -9.79 -0.66
C GLU A 78 7.91 -8.92 -0.80
N PRO A 79 6.72 -9.49 -0.49
CA PRO A 79 5.46 -8.77 -0.59
C PRO A 79 5.38 -7.57 0.38
N CYS A 80 4.77 -6.47 -0.09
CA CYS A 80 4.44 -5.30 0.73
C CYS A 80 2.94 -4.99 0.64
N HIS A 81 2.40 -4.37 1.68
CA HIS A 81 1.00 -3.94 1.70
C HIS A 81 0.73 -2.80 0.70
N ALA A 82 1.75 -2.03 0.32
CA ALA A 82 1.63 -1.03 -0.74
C ALA A 82 1.36 -1.70 -2.10
N ASP A 83 1.91 -2.88 -2.36
CA ASP A 83 1.66 -3.63 -3.61
C ASP A 83 0.20 -4.07 -3.70
N VAL A 84 -0.39 -4.49 -2.58
CA VAL A 84 -1.82 -4.81 -2.48
C VAL A 84 -2.66 -3.58 -2.81
N LEU A 85 -2.35 -2.41 -2.25
CA LEU A 85 -3.09 -1.18 -2.51
C LEU A 85 -2.97 -0.74 -3.98
N LEU A 86 -1.78 -0.83 -4.58
CA LEU A 86 -1.56 -0.53 -6.00
C LEU A 86 -2.41 -1.43 -6.89
N LYS A 87 -2.37 -2.74 -6.65
CA LYS A 87 -3.17 -3.73 -7.38
C LYS A 87 -4.66 -3.41 -7.30
N LEU A 88 -5.19 -3.26 -6.08
CA LEU A 88 -6.62 -3.03 -5.87
C LEU A 88 -7.10 -1.66 -6.38
N ALA A 89 -6.27 -0.62 -6.31
CA ALA A 89 -6.61 0.69 -6.83
C ALA A 89 -6.67 0.72 -8.36
N SER A 90 -5.94 -0.17 -9.04
CA SER A 90 -5.96 -0.31 -10.51
C SER A 90 -6.99 -1.33 -11.03
N GLU A 91 -7.45 -2.29 -10.22
CA GLU A 91 -8.49 -3.26 -10.63
C GLU A 91 -9.83 -2.59 -11.03
N GLY A 92 -10.09 -1.35 -10.61
CA GLY A 92 -11.27 -0.58 -11.03
C GLY A 92 -11.05 0.31 -12.26
N GLU A 93 -9.93 0.18 -12.98
CA GLU A 93 -9.59 0.94 -14.19
C GLU A 93 -9.81 0.12 -15.49
N THR A 94 -10.62 -0.94 -15.46
CA THR A 94 -11.00 -1.64 -16.71
C THR A 94 -11.87 -0.74 -17.57
N ASP A 95 -11.33 -0.48 -18.77
CA ASP A 95 -11.81 0.34 -19.88
C ASP A 95 -13.35 0.35 -20.10
N ASP A 96 -13.91 1.56 -20.11
CA ASP A 96 -15.12 1.91 -20.88
C ASP A 96 -14.68 2.44 -22.27
#